data_AF-A0A1H2S6H0-F1
#
_entry.id   AF-A0A1H2S6H0-F1
#
_cell.length_a   1.000
_cell.length_b   1.000
_cell.length_c   1.000
_cell.angle_alpha   90.00
_cell.angle_beta   90.00
_cell.angle_gamma   90.00
#
_symmetry.space_group_name_H-M   'P 1'
#
loop_
_entity.id
_entity.type
_entity.pdbx_description
1 polymer ?
#
loop_
_entity_poly.entity_id
_entity_poly.type
_entity_poly.pdbx_seq_one_letter_code
_entity_poly.pdbx_strand_id
1 'polypeptide(L)'
;MPFLLGARQRFRIISELRDARFEGNGIDVDETPNTRKASGLSYRSGCSSLAGFPPARTSTVGNPFFDRPILNSPYDYPTCHWELDDTGQPTQKIIETRRNAQFVTPIPKPKKQKGAPKQSEIPFDDGKGLSTEDQRYAHTAIINGVRQEVDRWRLDPDPNHWRVTPETARLLQHWRHHPFSSLRPFFCQIEAVETAIWLTEVAPHIGKAGKRFRTHLADANHDANPELMRLALKLATGAGKTTVMAMLIAWQTINAVRYESSKRFSRGFLIVAPGLTIKDRLRVLQPNDPDSYYSRRELVPPDLMGEVRQAKIVITNYHAFKRRERVELSK
;
A
#
# COMPACT_ATOMS: atom_id res chain seq x y z
N MET A 1 -2.79 2.29 42.80
CA MET A 1 -3.94 2.49 41.88
C MET A 1 -3.43 2.57 40.44
N PRO A 2 -3.13 1.46 39.74
CA PRO A 2 -2.79 1.52 38.33
C PRO A 2 -4.06 1.41 37.48
N PHE A 3 -4.23 2.41 36.61
CA PHE A 3 -5.31 2.53 35.63
C PHE A 3 -5.25 1.38 34.61
N LEU A 4 -6.34 0.61 34.52
CA LEU A 4 -6.59 -0.34 33.44
C LEU A 4 -6.73 0.39 32.09
N LEU A 5 -5.81 0.15 31.16
CA LEU A 5 -6.03 0.43 29.75
C LEU A 5 -6.80 -0.74 29.12
N GLY A 6 -8.11 -0.54 28.92
CA GLY A 6 -8.95 -1.47 28.18
C GLY A 6 -8.46 -1.63 26.73
N ALA A 7 -8.30 -2.89 26.31
CA ALA A 7 -7.96 -3.31 24.97
C ALA A 7 -8.94 -2.73 23.93
N ARG A 8 -8.52 -1.66 23.25
CA ARG A 8 -9.13 -1.19 22.01
C ARG A 8 -8.29 -1.73 20.86
N GLN A 9 -8.90 -2.25 19.80
CA GLN A 9 -8.20 -2.55 18.55
C GLN A 9 -7.66 -1.24 17.98
N ARG A 10 -6.44 -0.86 18.39
CA ARG A 10 -5.72 0.30 17.86
C ARG A 10 -5.00 -0.16 16.61
N PHE A 11 -5.59 0.11 15.44
CA PHE A 11 -4.87 -0.03 14.17
C PHE A 11 -3.73 0.99 14.15
N ARG A 12 -2.49 0.51 14.27
CA ARG A 12 -1.30 1.31 13.98
C ARG A 12 -0.80 0.93 12.59
N ILE A 13 -1.08 1.80 11.62
CA ILE A 13 -0.48 1.70 10.28
C ILE A 13 0.98 2.16 10.43
N ILE A 14 1.92 1.22 10.43
CA ILE A 14 3.35 1.51 10.42
C ILE A 14 3.79 1.52 8.95
N SER A 15 4.05 2.71 8.40
CA SER A 15 4.81 2.85 7.15
C SER A 15 6.27 3.11 7.52
N GLU A 16 7.13 2.10 7.45
CA GLU A 16 8.58 2.32 7.50
C GLU A 16 9.03 2.92 6.17
N LEU A 17 9.50 4.18 6.23
CA LEU A 17 10.32 4.78 5.18
C LEU A 17 11.77 4.42 5.51
N ARG A 18 12.34 3.45 4.80
CA ARG A 18 13.80 3.28 4.77
C ARG A 18 14.33 3.94 3.50
N ASP A 19 15.12 4.99 3.69
CA ASP A 19 15.87 5.67 2.65
C ASP A 19 17.03 4.78 2.20
N ALA A 20 16.97 4.28 0.98
CA ALA A 20 18.16 3.82 0.26
C ALA A 20 18.63 5.00 -0.61
N ARG A 21 19.76 5.61 -0.22
CA ARG A 21 20.43 6.63 -1.02
C ARG A 21 20.86 6.01 -2.35
N PHE A 22 20.40 6.57 -3.45
CA PHE A 22 21.07 6.47 -4.74
C PHE A 22 21.72 7.82 -4.98
N GLU A 23 23.04 7.87 -4.81
CA GLU A 23 23.87 8.96 -5.33
C GLU A 23 24.11 8.71 -6.83
N GLY A 24 24.01 9.78 -7.63
CA GLY A 24 24.55 9.84 -9.00
C GLY A 24 23.53 9.92 -10.14
N ASN A 25 22.99 11.10 -10.39
CA ASN A 25 23.45 12.03 -11.45
C ASN A 25 22.32 12.97 -11.83
N GLY A 26 22.60 14.27 -11.72
CA GLY A 26 21.64 15.35 -11.88
C GLY A 26 21.07 15.42 -13.30
N ILE A 27 19.77 15.66 -13.35
CA ILE A 27 19.13 16.38 -14.45
C ILE A 27 18.44 17.55 -13.76
N ASP A 28 19.04 18.73 -13.91
CA ASP A 28 18.41 20.00 -13.55
C ASP A 28 17.11 20.14 -14.35
N VAL A 29 16.02 20.43 -13.63
CA VAL A 29 14.76 20.86 -14.25
C VAL A 29 14.40 22.19 -13.63
N ASP A 30 14.80 23.25 -14.32
CA ASP A 30 14.43 24.62 -14.05
C ASP A 30 12.92 24.80 -14.33
N GLU A 31 12.14 25.13 -13.30
CA GLU A 31 10.70 25.31 -13.39
C GLU A 31 10.38 26.74 -13.85
N THR A 32 10.15 26.92 -15.15
CA THR A 32 9.29 28.00 -15.65
C THR A 32 8.10 27.42 -16.43
N PRO A 33 6.89 28.00 -16.30
CA PRO A 33 5.67 27.35 -16.77
C PRO A 33 5.46 27.67 -18.25
N ASN A 34 5.57 26.67 -19.13
CA ASN A 34 5.08 26.79 -20.49
C ASN A 34 4.17 25.63 -20.87
N THR A 35 2.89 25.96 -21.00
CA THR A 35 1.81 25.14 -21.51
C THR A 35 2.11 24.66 -22.93
N ARG A 36 2.34 23.35 -23.12
CA ARG A 36 2.12 22.66 -24.40
C ARG A 36 2.11 21.12 -24.25
N LYS A 37 0.94 20.55 -24.54
CA LYS A 37 0.68 19.19 -25.08
C LYS A 37 1.19 17.98 -24.28
N ALA A 38 0.41 17.57 -23.27
CA ALA A 38 0.35 16.17 -22.85
C ALA A 38 -0.57 15.39 -23.81
N SER A 39 0.01 14.78 -24.85
CA SER A 39 -0.68 13.81 -25.70
C SER A 39 0.29 12.69 -26.05
N GLY A 40 0.11 11.50 -25.47
CA GLY A 40 0.78 10.29 -25.99
C GLY A 40 1.29 9.25 -25.00
N LEU A 41 0.55 8.88 -23.94
CA LEU A 41 0.73 7.58 -23.27
C LEU A 41 -0.64 6.91 -23.18
N SER A 42 -1.02 6.22 -24.25
CA SER A 42 -2.23 5.40 -24.31
C SER A 42 -1.97 4.08 -23.59
N TYR A 43 -2.47 3.96 -22.36
CA TYR A 43 -2.60 2.67 -21.69
C TYR A 43 -3.83 1.98 -22.29
N ARG A 44 -3.64 0.90 -23.06
CA ARG A 44 -4.75 0.08 -23.54
C ARG A 44 -5.17 -0.91 -22.46
N SER A 45 -6.48 -1.01 -22.23
CA SER A 45 -7.09 -2.03 -21.37
C SER A 45 -7.05 -3.38 -22.10
N GLY A 46 -6.29 -4.34 -21.56
CA GLY A 46 -6.24 -5.73 -22.05
C GLY A 46 -4.91 -6.12 -22.71
N CYS A 47 -4.47 -7.34 -22.41
CA CYS A 47 -3.20 -7.92 -22.85
C CYS A 47 -3.13 -8.18 -24.37
N SER A 48 -4.29 -8.32 -25.04
CA SER A 48 -4.38 -8.94 -26.36
C SER A 48 -4.22 -8.00 -27.58
N SER A 49 -3.57 -6.82 -27.48
CA SER A 49 -3.44 -5.92 -28.66
C SER A 49 -2.01 -5.62 -29.14
N LEU A 50 -1.00 -6.40 -28.74
CA LEU A 50 0.32 -6.34 -29.38
C LEU A 50 0.40 -7.11 -30.71
N ALA A 51 -0.65 -7.82 -31.13
CA ALA A 51 -0.67 -8.61 -32.38
C ALA A 51 -1.05 -7.81 -33.65
N GLY A 52 -1.16 -6.47 -33.60
CA GLY A 52 -1.78 -5.68 -34.67
C GLY A 52 -1.07 -4.40 -35.10
N PHE A 53 0.26 -4.30 -35.01
CA PHE A 53 0.99 -3.16 -35.56
C PHE A 53 1.84 -3.57 -36.78
N PRO A 54 1.83 -2.80 -37.88
CA PRO A 54 2.69 -3.07 -39.03
C PRO A 54 4.16 -2.95 -38.60
N PRO A 55 5.07 -3.78 -39.16
CA PRO A 55 6.46 -3.76 -38.77
C PRO A 55 7.06 -2.38 -39.07
N ALA A 56 7.49 -1.68 -38.02
CA ALA A 56 8.32 -0.50 -38.17
C ALA A 56 9.59 -0.91 -38.93
N ARG A 57 9.83 -0.25 -40.06
CA ARG A 57 10.99 -0.52 -40.91
C ARG A 57 12.27 -0.17 -40.15
N THR A 58 13.17 -1.16 -40.13
CA THR A 58 14.63 -1.10 -40.01
C THR A 58 15.28 -0.62 -38.69
N SER A 59 15.86 -1.64 -38.03
CA SER A 59 17.22 -1.69 -37.47
C SER A 59 17.60 -0.84 -36.26
N THR A 60 17.16 -1.31 -35.09
CA THR A 60 18.00 -1.55 -33.91
C THR A 60 17.37 -2.72 -33.16
N VAL A 61 18.15 -3.68 -32.67
CA VAL A 61 17.67 -4.78 -31.80
C VAL A 61 17.29 -4.15 -30.44
N GLY A 62 16.15 -3.46 -30.40
CA GLY A 62 15.59 -2.87 -29.20
C GLY A 62 15.00 -3.97 -28.35
N ASN A 63 15.39 -4.03 -27.08
CA ASN A 63 14.80 -4.96 -26.13
C ASN A 63 13.43 -4.38 -25.69
N PRO A 64 12.31 -5.03 -26.06
CA PRO A 64 10.96 -4.50 -25.82
C PRO A 64 10.66 -4.16 -24.35
N PHE A 65 11.37 -4.81 -23.41
CA PHE A 65 11.26 -4.51 -22.00
C PHE A 65 11.74 -3.10 -21.65
N PHE A 66 12.83 -2.62 -22.25
CA PHE A 66 13.36 -1.29 -21.95
C PHE A 66 12.56 -0.19 -22.65
N ASP A 67 11.98 -0.51 -23.81
CA ASP A 67 11.11 0.43 -24.53
C ASP A 67 9.76 0.58 -23.82
N ARG A 68 9.23 -0.51 -23.22
CA ARG A 68 7.93 -0.54 -22.54
C ARG A 68 7.96 -1.38 -21.25
N PRO A 69 8.63 -0.89 -20.19
CA PRO A 69 8.76 -1.65 -18.94
C PRO A 69 7.44 -1.79 -18.16
N ILE A 70 6.51 -0.86 -18.36
CA ILE A 70 5.21 -0.83 -17.68
C ILE A 70 4.12 -1.26 -18.67
N LEU A 71 3.50 -2.42 -18.39
CA LEU A 71 2.47 -3.00 -19.25
C LEU A 71 1.04 -2.63 -18.85
N ASN A 72 0.80 -2.35 -17.57
CA ASN A 72 -0.55 -2.12 -17.04
C ASN A 72 -0.77 -0.64 -16.71
N SER A 73 -2.02 -0.20 -16.83
CA SER A 73 -2.49 1.06 -16.26
C SER A 73 -2.34 1.04 -14.73
N PRO A 74 -1.93 2.15 -14.08
CA PRO A 74 -1.85 2.22 -12.62
C PRO A 74 -3.24 2.27 -11.95
N TYR A 75 -4.30 2.46 -12.72
CA TYR A 75 -5.67 2.60 -12.23
C TYR A 75 -6.50 1.33 -12.37
N ASP A 76 -6.12 0.43 -13.27
CA ASP A 76 -6.88 -0.77 -13.58
C ASP A 76 -6.25 -2.00 -12.91
N TYR A 77 -7.01 -3.10 -12.82
CA TYR A 77 -6.50 -4.36 -12.31
C TYR A 77 -5.33 -4.85 -13.18
N PRO A 78 -4.18 -5.24 -12.61
CA PRO A 78 -3.03 -5.69 -13.38
C PRO A 78 -3.30 -7.07 -14.01
N THR A 79 -3.31 -7.14 -15.34
CA THR A 79 -3.65 -8.35 -16.10
C THR A 79 -2.44 -9.08 -16.65
N CYS A 80 -1.27 -8.44 -16.74
CA CYS A 80 -0.07 -9.06 -17.31
C CYS A 80 1.22 -8.58 -16.66
N HIS A 81 2.32 -9.31 -16.88
CA HIS A 81 3.65 -8.89 -16.46
C HIS A 81 4.74 -9.48 -17.36
N TRP A 82 5.91 -8.83 -17.37
CA TRP A 82 7.12 -9.39 -17.95
C TRP A 82 7.59 -10.59 -17.12
N GLU A 83 7.83 -11.73 -17.77
CA GLU A 83 8.51 -12.89 -17.18
C GLU A 83 9.95 -12.52 -16.83
N LEU A 84 10.37 -12.95 -15.65
CA LEU A 84 11.75 -12.82 -15.18
C LEU A 84 12.33 -14.22 -15.08
N ASP A 85 13.59 -14.40 -15.48
CA ASP A 85 14.34 -15.63 -15.25
C ASP A 85 14.73 -15.80 -13.77
N ASP A 86 15.34 -16.94 -13.43
CA ASP A 86 15.81 -17.25 -12.07
C ASP A 86 16.82 -16.22 -11.52
N THR A 87 17.42 -15.42 -12.39
CA THR A 87 18.36 -14.34 -12.03
C THR A 87 17.68 -12.97 -11.96
N GLY A 88 16.35 -12.92 -12.11
CA GLY A 88 15.54 -11.70 -12.08
C GLY A 88 15.62 -10.85 -13.35
N GLN A 89 16.17 -11.38 -14.45
CA GLN A 89 16.30 -10.66 -15.72
C GLN A 89 15.07 -10.89 -16.61
N PRO A 90 14.60 -9.86 -17.33
CA PRO A 90 13.43 -9.97 -18.19
C PRO A 90 13.72 -10.86 -19.40
N THR A 91 12.91 -11.89 -19.60
CA THR A 91 13.04 -12.84 -20.73
C THR A 91 12.41 -12.32 -22.02
N GLN A 92 11.84 -11.10 -21.99
CA GLN A 92 11.04 -10.48 -23.05
C GLN A 92 9.73 -11.22 -23.36
N LYS A 93 9.33 -12.18 -22.53
CA LYS A 93 8.01 -12.80 -22.61
C LYS A 93 7.02 -12.09 -21.70
N ILE A 94 5.79 -11.95 -22.19
CA ILE A 94 4.67 -11.41 -21.42
C ILE A 94 3.83 -12.58 -20.94
N ILE A 95 3.54 -12.61 -19.64
CA ILE A 95 2.62 -13.56 -19.02
C ILE A 95 1.29 -12.83 -18.79
N GLU A 96 0.19 -13.39 -19.29
CA GLU A 96 -1.16 -12.81 -19.22
C GLU A 96 -1.86 -13.07 -17.87
N THR A 97 -1.11 -12.91 -16.79
CA THR A 97 -1.64 -12.99 -15.43
C THR A 97 -1.06 -11.88 -14.56
N ARG A 98 -1.74 -11.58 -13.45
CA ARG A 98 -1.18 -10.74 -12.40
C ARG A 98 0.08 -11.42 -11.83
N ARG A 99 1.16 -10.66 -11.69
CA ARG A 99 2.38 -11.14 -11.04
C ARG A 99 2.11 -11.54 -9.58
N ASN A 100 2.41 -12.79 -9.24
CA ASN A 100 2.37 -13.29 -7.87
C ASN A 100 3.33 -12.51 -6.98
N ALA A 101 2.98 -12.31 -5.71
CA ALA A 101 3.93 -11.79 -4.74
C ALA A 101 5.06 -12.81 -4.56
N GLN A 102 6.31 -12.38 -4.67
CA GLN A 102 7.51 -13.16 -4.40
C GLN A 102 8.58 -12.23 -3.81
N PHE A 103 9.42 -12.77 -2.91
CA PHE A 103 10.57 -12.05 -2.38
C PHE A 103 11.78 -12.27 -3.30
N VAL A 104 11.78 -11.60 -4.45
CA VAL A 104 12.95 -11.56 -5.33
C VAL A 104 13.75 -10.32 -4.96
N THR A 105 15.02 -10.48 -4.61
CA THR A 105 15.96 -9.35 -4.51
C THR A 105 16.65 -9.22 -5.87
N PRO A 106 16.26 -8.26 -6.72
CA PRO A 106 17.00 -8.05 -7.96
C PRO A 106 18.33 -7.40 -7.59
N ILE A 107 19.38 -8.20 -7.45
CA ILE A 107 20.75 -7.70 -7.32
C ILE A 107 21.27 -7.48 -8.74
N PRO A 108 21.53 -6.23 -9.18
CA PRO A 108 22.20 -6.01 -10.45
C PRO A 108 23.58 -6.67 -10.39
N LYS A 109 23.84 -7.62 -11.29
CA LYS A 109 25.17 -8.25 -11.36
C LYS A 109 26.21 -7.16 -11.66
N PRO A 110 27.29 -7.02 -10.86
CA PRO A 110 28.37 -6.11 -11.19
C PRO A 110 28.95 -6.50 -12.56
N LYS A 111 29.10 -5.51 -13.46
CA LYS A 111 29.36 -5.73 -14.89
C LYS A 111 30.69 -6.41 -15.26
N LYS A 112 31.54 -6.85 -14.31
CA LYS A 112 32.78 -7.60 -14.59
C LYS A 112 33.17 -8.49 -13.42
N GLN A 113 33.30 -9.80 -13.66
CA GLN A 113 34.22 -10.66 -12.91
C GLN A 113 34.97 -11.59 -13.88
N LYS A 114 36.25 -11.28 -14.13
CA LYS A 114 37.20 -12.26 -14.65
C LYS A 114 37.75 -13.04 -13.45
N GLY A 115 37.46 -14.33 -13.40
CA GLY A 115 38.36 -15.33 -12.80
C GLY A 115 38.48 -15.41 -11.26
N ALA A 116 37.39 -15.42 -10.51
CA ALA A 116 37.41 -15.84 -9.09
C ALA A 116 36.30 -16.87 -8.81
N PRO A 117 36.50 -17.84 -7.90
CA PRO A 117 35.54 -18.92 -7.67
C PRO A 117 34.18 -18.37 -7.20
N LYS A 118 33.10 -19.04 -7.62
CA LYS A 118 31.71 -18.72 -7.23
C LYS A 118 31.60 -18.70 -5.70
N GLN A 119 31.68 -17.51 -5.13
CA GLN A 119 31.23 -17.26 -3.77
C GLN A 119 29.71 -17.48 -3.77
N SER A 120 29.24 -18.43 -2.94
CA SER A 120 27.82 -18.60 -2.68
C SER A 120 27.21 -17.26 -2.30
N GLU A 121 26.01 -16.99 -2.83
CA GLU A 121 25.25 -15.80 -2.54
C GLU A 121 25.20 -15.60 -1.03
N ILE A 122 25.88 -14.57 -0.52
CA ILE A 122 25.68 -14.13 0.86
C ILE A 122 24.25 -13.59 0.87
N PRO A 123 23.31 -14.23 1.60
CA PRO A 123 21.98 -13.68 1.74
C PRO A 123 22.16 -12.29 2.35
N PHE A 124 21.56 -11.26 1.73
CA PHE A 124 21.42 -9.97 2.38
C PHE A 124 20.64 -10.19 3.69
N ASP A 125 21.39 -10.38 4.76
CA ASP A 125 20.95 -10.45 6.13
C ASP A 125 20.49 -9.05 6.51
N ASP A 126 19.20 -8.90 6.80
CA ASP A 126 18.56 -7.67 7.27
C ASP A 126 19.00 -7.31 8.73
N GLY A 127 20.23 -7.69 9.10
CA GLY A 127 20.85 -7.49 10.42
C GLY A 127 20.22 -8.31 11.54
N LYS A 128 19.42 -9.33 11.21
CA LYS A 128 18.77 -10.24 12.16
C LYS A 128 18.42 -11.54 11.43
N GLY A 129 19.34 -12.49 11.28
CA GLY A 129 19.11 -13.78 10.59
C GLY A 129 17.82 -14.54 10.95
N LEU A 130 16.67 -14.14 10.40
CA LEU A 130 15.31 -14.51 10.83
C LEU A 130 14.41 -14.97 9.68
N SER A 131 14.94 -15.36 8.51
CA SER A 131 14.10 -16.01 7.49
C SER A 131 14.77 -17.25 6.93
N THR A 132 14.32 -18.42 7.37
CA THR A 132 14.57 -19.68 6.66
C THR A 132 13.80 -19.69 5.34
N GLU A 133 14.19 -20.55 4.40
CA GLU A 133 13.50 -20.73 3.11
C GLU A 133 12.01 -21.06 3.30
N ASP A 134 11.71 -21.90 4.29
CA ASP A 134 10.35 -22.26 4.71
C ASP A 134 9.52 -21.05 5.15
N GLN A 135 10.12 -20.12 5.90
CA GLN A 135 9.44 -18.90 6.35
C GLN A 135 9.11 -17.99 5.15
N ARG A 136 10.01 -17.85 4.18
CA ARG A 136 9.76 -17.07 2.95
C ARG A 136 8.63 -17.67 2.12
N TYR A 137 8.61 -19.00 1.99
CA TYR A 137 7.53 -19.71 1.29
C TYR A 137 6.19 -19.53 2.00
N ALA A 138 6.15 -19.71 3.33
CA ALA A 138 4.96 -19.53 4.14
C ALA A 138 4.40 -18.09 4.05
N HIS A 139 5.27 -17.07 4.14
CA HIS A 139 4.86 -15.67 3.97
C HIS A 139 4.29 -15.39 2.59
N THR A 140 4.95 -15.91 1.54
CA THR A 140 4.49 -15.76 0.15
C THR A 140 3.12 -16.40 -0.07
N ALA A 141 2.90 -17.59 0.48
CA ALA A 141 1.62 -18.29 0.41
C ALA A 141 0.49 -17.52 1.11
N ILE A 142 0.76 -16.92 2.28
CA ILE A 142 -0.21 -16.10 2.99
C ILE A 142 -0.58 -14.84 2.18
N ILE A 143 0.41 -14.12 1.65
CA ILE A 143 0.17 -12.89 0.87
C ILE A 143 -0.66 -13.18 -0.38
N ASN A 144 -0.26 -14.19 -1.16
CA ASN A 144 -1.01 -14.57 -2.37
C ASN A 144 -2.40 -15.11 -2.02
N GLY A 145 -2.55 -15.82 -0.91
CA GLY A 145 -3.85 -16.28 -0.41
C GLY A 145 -4.79 -15.12 -0.07
N VAL A 146 -4.32 -14.10 0.65
CA VAL A 146 -5.16 -12.91 0.95
C VAL A 146 -5.54 -12.19 -0.35
N ARG A 147 -4.60 -12.02 -1.29
CA ARG A 147 -4.91 -11.41 -2.59
C ARG A 147 -6.01 -12.16 -3.34
N GLN A 148 -5.95 -13.49 -3.38
CA GLN A 148 -6.97 -14.31 -4.04
C GLN A 148 -8.35 -14.15 -3.39
N GLU A 149 -8.41 -14.12 -2.06
CA GLU A 149 -9.68 -13.91 -1.36
C GLU A 149 -10.25 -12.50 -1.57
N VAL A 150 -9.40 -11.47 -1.53
CA VAL A 150 -9.81 -10.09 -1.82
C VAL A 150 -10.25 -9.94 -3.26
N ASP A 151 -9.57 -10.59 -4.21
CA ASP A 151 -9.94 -10.60 -5.63
C ASP A 151 -11.30 -11.28 -5.82
N ARG A 152 -11.53 -12.44 -5.20
CA ARG A 152 -12.84 -13.14 -5.24
C ARG A 152 -13.95 -12.26 -4.65
N TRP A 153 -13.70 -11.62 -3.52
CA TRP A 153 -14.65 -10.72 -2.87
C TRP A 153 -14.94 -9.46 -3.70
N ARG A 154 -13.93 -8.89 -4.36
CA ARG A 154 -14.07 -7.72 -5.22
C ARG A 154 -14.92 -8.00 -6.46
N LEU A 155 -14.83 -9.21 -7.00
CA LEU A 155 -15.56 -9.64 -8.20
C LEU A 155 -17.04 -9.95 -7.95
N ASP A 156 -17.50 -9.96 -6.70
CA ASP A 156 -18.92 -10.14 -6.38
C ASP A 156 -19.70 -8.90 -6.82
N PRO A 157 -20.64 -9.02 -7.79
CA PRO A 157 -21.36 -7.87 -8.32
C PRO A 157 -22.42 -7.35 -7.35
N ASP A 158 -22.86 -8.15 -6.37
CA ASP A 158 -23.92 -7.76 -5.43
C ASP A 158 -23.31 -7.16 -4.14
N PRO A 159 -23.51 -5.85 -3.88
CA PRO A 159 -23.05 -5.22 -2.65
C PRO A 159 -23.58 -5.87 -1.36
N ASN A 160 -24.74 -6.54 -1.41
CA ASN A 160 -25.30 -7.23 -0.25
C ASN A 160 -24.48 -8.44 0.18
N HIS A 161 -23.73 -9.04 -0.75
CA HIS A 161 -22.86 -10.18 -0.47
C HIS A 161 -21.47 -9.77 0.03
N TRP A 162 -21.14 -8.47 0.02
CA TRP A 162 -19.84 -8.00 0.45
C TRP A 162 -19.58 -8.18 1.94
N ARG A 163 -20.62 -8.38 2.76
CA ARG A 163 -20.52 -8.58 4.23
C ARG A 163 -19.75 -7.46 4.95
N VAL A 164 -19.97 -6.23 4.49
CA VAL A 164 -19.44 -5.01 5.10
C VAL A 164 -20.59 -4.14 5.59
N THR A 165 -20.32 -3.12 6.39
CA THR A 165 -21.34 -2.13 6.74
C THR A 165 -21.84 -1.37 5.50
N PRO A 166 -23.07 -0.82 5.53
CA PRO A 166 -23.60 0.04 4.46
C PRO A 166 -22.68 1.20 4.10
N GLU A 167 -22.06 1.83 5.09
CA GLU A 167 -21.10 2.93 4.93
C GLU A 167 -19.85 2.46 4.17
N THR A 168 -19.32 1.29 4.53
CA THR A 168 -18.18 0.70 3.84
C THR A 168 -18.56 0.31 2.41
N ALA A 169 -19.74 -0.29 2.18
CA ALA A 169 -20.22 -0.61 0.83
C ALA A 169 -20.30 0.66 -0.03
N ARG A 170 -20.81 1.75 0.53
CA ARG A 170 -20.90 3.04 -0.15
C ARG A 170 -19.53 3.64 -0.48
N LEU A 171 -18.57 3.55 0.44
CA LEU A 171 -17.19 3.99 0.18
C LEU A 171 -16.51 3.14 -0.92
N LEU A 172 -16.73 1.81 -0.90
CA LEU A 172 -16.21 0.92 -1.94
C LEU A 172 -16.81 1.23 -3.31
N GLN A 173 -18.12 1.46 -3.39
CA GLN A 173 -18.76 1.90 -4.64
C GLN A 173 -18.18 3.21 -5.15
N HIS A 174 -17.97 4.18 -4.24
CA HIS A 174 -17.35 5.46 -4.56
C HIS A 174 -15.93 5.28 -5.11
N TRP A 175 -15.06 4.54 -4.42
CA TRP A 175 -13.67 4.36 -4.87
C TRP A 175 -13.54 3.54 -6.17
N ARG A 176 -14.44 2.59 -6.41
CA ARG A 176 -14.40 1.71 -7.59
C ARG A 176 -14.99 2.36 -8.84
N HIS A 177 -16.04 3.18 -8.71
CA HIS A 177 -16.87 3.59 -9.85
C HIS A 177 -17.13 5.09 -9.97
N HIS A 178 -16.78 5.90 -8.95
CA HIS A 178 -17.05 7.33 -9.02
C HIS A 178 -16.30 7.98 -10.19
N PRO A 179 -16.96 8.83 -11.00
CA PRO A 179 -16.31 9.59 -12.06
C PRO A 179 -15.53 10.77 -11.45
N PHE A 180 -14.35 10.50 -10.89
CA PHE A 180 -13.47 11.52 -10.32
C PHE A 180 -13.18 12.61 -11.36
N SER A 181 -13.41 13.87 -10.97
CA SER A 181 -13.07 15.02 -11.82
C SER A 181 -11.56 15.27 -11.87
N SER A 182 -10.84 14.79 -10.85
CA SER A 182 -9.42 15.03 -10.65
C SER A 182 -8.60 13.73 -10.52
N LEU A 183 -7.76 13.64 -9.48
CA LEU A 183 -6.89 12.50 -9.23
C LEU A 183 -7.70 11.33 -8.66
N ARG A 184 -8.09 10.38 -9.52
CA ARG A 184 -8.67 9.11 -9.07
C ARG A 184 -7.63 8.22 -8.34
N PRO A 185 -8.05 7.41 -7.35
CA PRO A 185 -7.14 6.49 -6.67
C PRO A 185 -6.50 5.48 -7.63
N PHE A 186 -5.23 5.14 -7.38
CA PHE A 186 -4.59 4.03 -8.08
C PHE A 186 -5.18 2.70 -7.60
N PHE A 187 -5.14 1.68 -8.46
CA PHE A 187 -5.61 0.33 -8.11
C PHE A 187 -4.92 -0.19 -6.85
N CYS A 188 -3.60 0.02 -6.71
CA CYS A 188 -2.85 -0.42 -5.54
C CYS A 188 -3.26 0.30 -4.23
N GLN A 189 -3.79 1.53 -4.33
CA GLN A 189 -4.33 2.25 -3.17
C GLN A 189 -5.67 1.66 -2.76
N ILE A 190 -6.55 1.41 -3.73
CA ILE A 190 -7.85 0.77 -3.50
C ILE A 190 -7.65 -0.61 -2.91
N GLU A 191 -6.78 -1.43 -3.51
CA GLU A 191 -6.46 -2.78 -3.03
C GLU A 191 -5.94 -2.79 -1.59
N ALA A 192 -5.07 -1.83 -1.24
CA ALA A 192 -4.52 -1.74 0.11
C ALA A 192 -5.61 -1.48 1.15
N VAL A 193 -6.55 -0.59 0.85
CA VAL A 193 -7.69 -0.26 1.72
C VAL A 193 -8.69 -1.42 1.76
N GLU A 194 -9.00 -2.01 0.61
CA GLU A 194 -9.85 -3.20 0.47
C GLU A 194 -9.31 -4.39 1.27
N THR A 195 -8.00 -4.60 1.26
CA THR A 195 -7.37 -5.66 2.07
C THR A 195 -7.59 -5.42 3.56
N ALA A 196 -7.43 -4.17 4.03
CA ALA A 196 -7.68 -3.82 5.43
C ALA A 196 -9.17 -3.98 5.81
N ILE A 197 -10.09 -3.57 4.93
CA ILE A 197 -11.53 -3.76 5.08
C ILE A 197 -11.85 -5.25 5.15
N TRP A 198 -11.36 -6.04 4.21
CA TRP A 198 -11.62 -7.46 4.13
C TRP A 198 -11.15 -8.19 5.39
N LEU A 199 -9.95 -7.91 5.89
CA LEU A 199 -9.42 -8.50 7.12
C LEU A 199 -10.24 -8.13 8.37
N THR A 200 -10.83 -6.92 8.38
CA THR A 200 -11.54 -6.37 9.55
C THR A 200 -13.01 -6.73 9.57
N GLU A 201 -13.66 -6.68 8.41
CA GLU A 201 -15.11 -6.81 8.27
C GLU A 201 -15.54 -8.17 7.74
N VAL A 202 -14.84 -8.69 6.72
CA VAL A 202 -15.27 -9.86 5.96
C VAL A 202 -14.70 -11.15 6.53
N ALA A 203 -13.39 -11.17 6.79
CA ALA A 203 -12.65 -12.33 7.30
C ALA A 203 -13.26 -12.97 8.57
N PRO A 204 -13.86 -12.22 9.53
CA PRO A 204 -14.56 -12.82 10.66
C PRO A 204 -15.77 -13.70 10.29
N HIS A 205 -16.37 -13.50 9.11
CA HIS A 205 -17.66 -14.10 8.74
C HIS A 205 -17.58 -15.18 7.64
N ILE A 206 -16.43 -15.39 7.01
CA ILE A 206 -16.25 -16.30 5.85
C ILE A 206 -15.65 -17.67 6.24
N GLY A 207 -15.83 -18.10 7.49
CA GLY A 207 -15.44 -19.43 7.96
C GLY A 207 -13.94 -19.69 8.00
N LYS A 208 -13.50 -20.87 7.54
CA LYS A 208 -12.10 -21.34 7.66
C LYS A 208 -11.11 -20.45 6.91
N ALA A 209 -11.49 -19.94 5.74
CA ALA A 209 -10.62 -19.09 4.91
C ALA A 209 -10.22 -17.82 5.67
N GLY A 210 -11.18 -17.08 6.19
CA GLY A 210 -10.92 -15.86 6.97
C GLY A 210 -10.26 -16.14 8.32
N LYS A 211 -10.63 -17.23 9.00
CA LYS A 211 -9.98 -17.65 10.26
C LYS A 211 -8.47 -17.86 10.09
N ARG A 212 -8.05 -18.52 9.00
CA ARG A 212 -6.62 -18.78 8.71
C ARG A 212 -5.78 -17.50 8.73
N PHE A 213 -6.20 -16.45 8.01
CA PHE A 213 -5.44 -15.21 7.94
C PHE A 213 -5.46 -14.41 9.24
N ARG A 214 -6.61 -14.40 9.94
CA ARG A 214 -6.74 -13.73 11.23
C ARG A 214 -5.89 -14.40 12.32
N THR A 215 -5.86 -15.73 12.35
CA THR A 215 -4.99 -16.50 13.26
C THR A 215 -3.54 -16.22 12.96
N HIS A 216 -3.11 -16.30 11.69
CA HIS A 216 -1.73 -15.96 11.32
C HIS A 216 -1.32 -14.53 11.76
N LEU A 217 -2.21 -13.53 11.58
CA LEU A 217 -1.95 -12.17 12.06
C LEU A 217 -1.92 -12.07 13.58
N ALA A 218 -2.76 -12.82 14.30
CA ALA A 218 -2.76 -12.84 15.75
C ALA A 218 -1.48 -13.48 16.30
N ASP A 219 -1.05 -14.61 15.75
CA ASP A 219 0.15 -15.34 16.15
C ASP A 219 1.40 -14.48 15.90
N ALA A 220 1.54 -13.90 14.70
CA ALA A 220 2.63 -12.98 14.38
C ALA A 220 2.66 -11.74 15.29
N ASN A 221 1.50 -11.29 15.79
CA ASN A 221 1.44 -10.20 16.75
C ASN A 221 1.81 -10.64 18.17
N HIS A 222 1.38 -11.84 18.57
CA HIS A 222 1.75 -12.42 19.86
C HIS A 222 3.26 -12.55 19.99
N ASP A 223 3.92 -13.07 18.95
CA ASP A 223 5.37 -13.29 18.94
C ASP A 223 6.17 -11.98 18.99
N ALA A 224 5.63 -10.87 18.46
CA ALA A 224 6.35 -9.60 18.38
C ALA A 224 6.01 -8.61 19.52
N ASN A 225 4.74 -8.45 19.88
CA ASN A 225 4.25 -7.67 21.03
C ASN A 225 2.73 -7.90 21.16
N PRO A 226 2.27 -8.67 22.16
CA PRO A 226 0.87 -9.08 22.25
C PRO A 226 -0.09 -7.93 22.58
N GLU A 227 0.39 -6.81 23.12
CA GLU A 227 -0.47 -5.69 23.54
C GLU A 227 -0.90 -4.79 22.37
N LEU A 228 -0.25 -4.92 21.21
CA LEU A 228 -0.51 -4.09 20.04
C LEU A 228 -0.71 -4.94 18.79
N MET A 229 -1.94 -4.96 18.29
CA MET A 229 -2.24 -5.50 16.96
C MET A 229 -1.57 -4.64 15.88
N ARG A 230 -0.70 -5.25 15.08
CA ARG A 230 -0.01 -4.64 13.94
C ARG A 230 -0.48 -5.28 12.64
N LEU A 231 -0.72 -4.42 11.67
CA LEU A 231 -0.93 -4.74 10.28
C LEU A 231 -0.06 -3.79 9.47
N ALA A 232 0.76 -4.33 8.57
CA ALA A 232 1.59 -3.55 7.67
C ALA A 232 1.06 -3.68 6.24
N LEU A 233 0.85 -2.55 5.58
CA LEU A 233 0.55 -2.47 4.16
C LEU A 233 1.83 -2.01 3.45
N LYS A 234 2.39 -2.85 2.57
CA LYS A 234 3.61 -2.53 1.82
C LYS A 234 3.25 -1.88 0.49
N LEU A 235 3.65 -0.62 0.32
CA LEU A 235 3.43 0.16 -0.90
C LEU A 235 4.73 0.74 -1.43
N ALA A 236 4.88 0.79 -2.75
CA ALA A 236 6.03 1.40 -3.40
C ALA A 236 6.14 2.91 -3.11
N THR A 237 7.35 3.47 -3.24
CA THR A 237 7.55 4.92 -3.22
C THR A 237 6.84 5.55 -4.43
N GLY A 238 6.22 6.71 -4.24
CA GLY A 238 5.39 7.35 -5.27
C GLY A 238 3.95 6.79 -5.40
N ALA A 239 3.65 5.62 -4.84
CA ALA A 239 2.31 5.01 -4.95
C ALA A 239 1.19 5.73 -4.17
N GLY A 240 1.49 6.82 -3.45
CA GLY A 240 0.50 7.59 -2.69
C GLY A 240 0.10 6.97 -1.35
N LYS A 241 1.08 6.59 -0.52
CA LYS A 241 0.87 6.07 0.85
C LYS A 241 -0.07 6.95 1.69
N THR A 242 0.09 8.27 1.61
CA THR A 242 -0.75 9.24 2.32
C THR A 242 -2.21 9.20 1.87
N THR A 243 -2.48 8.90 0.59
CA THR A 243 -3.85 8.72 0.09
C THR A 243 -4.51 7.50 0.75
N VAL A 244 -3.78 6.38 0.86
CA VAL A 244 -4.25 5.18 1.58
C VAL A 244 -4.53 5.49 3.05
N MET A 245 -3.69 6.28 3.71
CA MET A 245 -3.94 6.73 5.08
C MET A 245 -5.24 7.54 5.18
N ALA A 246 -5.49 8.47 4.26
CA ALA A 246 -6.73 9.25 4.23
C ALA A 246 -7.96 8.34 4.04
N MET A 247 -7.91 7.40 3.08
CA MET A 247 -9.01 6.45 2.84
C MET A 247 -9.30 5.57 4.06
N LEU A 248 -8.25 5.07 4.74
CA LEU A 248 -8.40 4.29 5.97
C LEU A 248 -9.00 5.12 7.11
N ILE A 249 -8.56 6.37 7.28
CA ILE A 249 -9.12 7.28 8.28
C ILE A 249 -10.59 7.58 7.98
N ALA A 250 -10.95 7.82 6.72
CA ALA A 250 -12.33 8.07 6.32
C ALA A 250 -13.22 6.85 6.64
N TRP A 251 -12.82 5.65 6.18
CA TRP A 251 -13.52 4.40 6.47
C TRP A 251 -13.72 4.16 7.96
N GLN A 252 -12.65 4.29 8.75
CA GLN A 252 -12.68 4.07 10.19
C GLN A 252 -13.56 5.12 10.90
N THR A 253 -13.44 6.40 10.53
CA THR A 253 -14.17 7.49 11.19
C THR A 253 -15.65 7.42 10.90
N ILE A 254 -16.04 7.28 9.63
CA ILE A 254 -17.45 7.22 9.21
C ILE A 254 -18.15 6.08 9.94
N ASN A 255 -17.57 4.88 9.94
CA ASN A 255 -18.13 3.75 10.66
C ASN A 255 -18.14 3.93 12.17
N ALA A 256 -17.11 4.55 12.77
CA ALA A 256 -17.08 4.81 14.22
C ALA A 256 -18.10 5.87 14.68
N VAL A 257 -18.52 6.76 13.79
CA VAL A 257 -19.57 7.74 14.05
C VAL A 257 -20.96 7.10 13.87
N ARG A 258 -21.14 6.30 12.81
CA ARG A 258 -22.42 5.63 12.53
C ARG A 258 -22.71 4.46 13.46
N TYR A 259 -21.67 3.82 14.01
CA TYR A 259 -21.78 2.68 14.93
C TYR A 259 -20.99 2.90 16.22
N GLU A 260 -21.41 3.84 17.06
CA GLU A 260 -20.67 4.24 18.27
C GLU A 260 -20.49 3.10 19.31
N SER A 261 -21.40 2.13 19.34
CA SER A 261 -21.30 0.95 20.22
C SER A 261 -20.29 -0.09 19.72
N SER A 262 -19.86 0.00 18.46
CA SER A 262 -18.92 -0.94 17.86
C SER A 262 -17.50 -0.64 18.28
N LYS A 263 -16.80 -1.66 18.78
CA LYS A 263 -15.36 -1.58 19.12
C LYS A 263 -14.43 -1.83 17.92
N ARG A 264 -15.00 -2.08 16.74
CA ARG A 264 -14.26 -2.43 15.51
C ARG A 264 -13.63 -1.22 14.83
N PHE A 265 -14.19 -0.04 15.05
CA PHE A 265 -13.81 1.18 14.36
C PHE A 265 -13.32 2.25 15.33
N SER A 266 -12.47 3.16 14.84
CA SER A 266 -11.95 4.27 15.63
C SER A 266 -12.13 5.59 14.90
N ARG A 267 -12.45 6.64 15.66
CA ARG A 267 -12.36 8.04 15.20
C ARG A 267 -11.07 8.73 15.67
N GLY A 268 -10.21 8.02 16.40
CA GLY A 268 -8.95 8.56 16.94
C GLY A 268 -7.73 7.94 16.27
N PHE A 269 -6.83 8.78 15.77
CA PHE A 269 -5.64 8.37 15.01
C PHE A 269 -4.38 9.08 15.52
N LEU A 270 -3.30 8.31 15.66
CA LEU A 270 -1.97 8.80 15.96
C LEU A 270 -1.07 8.47 14.78
N ILE A 271 -0.54 9.51 14.13
CA ILE A 271 0.37 9.41 13.00
C ILE A 271 1.75 9.84 13.47
N VAL A 272 2.72 8.94 13.31
CA VAL A 272 4.11 9.18 13.75
C VAL A 272 4.99 9.33 12.52
N ALA A 273 5.58 10.52 12.35
CA ALA A 273 6.44 10.86 11.23
C ALA A 273 7.94 10.76 11.61
N PRO A 274 8.82 10.44 10.64
CA PRO A 274 10.27 10.38 10.85
C PRO A 274 10.90 11.75 11.11
N GLY A 275 10.47 12.79 10.38
CA GLY A 275 11.02 14.14 10.49
C GLY A 275 9.94 15.20 10.62
N LEU A 276 10.33 16.43 10.95
CA LEU A 276 9.43 17.57 10.98
C LEU A 276 8.89 17.89 9.58
N THR A 277 9.72 17.82 8.54
CA THR A 277 9.30 18.03 7.15
C THR A 277 8.18 17.07 6.72
N ILE A 278 8.28 15.78 7.08
CA ILE A 278 7.23 14.81 6.77
C ILE A 278 5.99 15.04 7.64
N LYS A 279 6.18 15.35 8.92
CA LYS A 279 5.08 15.70 9.84
C LYS A 279 4.23 16.85 9.26
N ASP A 280 4.87 17.92 8.79
CA ASP A 280 4.16 19.11 8.32
C ASP A 280 3.45 18.86 6.98
N ARG A 281 4.05 18.04 6.10
CA ARG A 281 3.38 17.59 4.85
C ARG A 281 2.16 16.71 5.11
N LEU A 282 2.10 16.00 6.23
CA LEU A 282 0.96 15.14 6.59
C LEU A 282 -0.25 15.94 7.08
N ARG A 283 -0.19 17.28 7.19
CA ARG A 283 -1.34 18.14 7.55
C ARG A 283 -2.55 17.94 6.64
N VAL A 284 -2.32 17.53 5.39
CA VAL A 284 -3.37 17.18 4.41
C VAL A 284 -4.29 16.03 4.84
N LEU A 285 -3.92 15.30 5.90
CA LEU A 285 -4.76 14.28 6.55
C LEU A 285 -5.72 14.88 7.58
N GLN A 286 -5.60 16.16 7.93
CA GLN A 286 -6.56 16.82 8.81
C GLN A 286 -7.83 17.18 8.01
N PRO A 287 -9.03 16.70 8.40
CA PRO A 287 -10.26 16.96 7.67
C PRO A 287 -10.64 18.44 7.52
N ASN A 288 -10.17 19.28 8.45
CA ASN A 288 -10.44 20.71 8.47
C ASN A 288 -9.37 21.53 7.75
N ASP A 289 -8.31 20.88 7.24
CA ASP A 289 -7.30 21.55 6.43
C ASP A 289 -7.91 21.94 5.06
N PRO A 290 -7.72 23.18 4.58
CA PRO A 290 -8.22 23.61 3.27
C PRO A 290 -7.70 22.74 2.12
N ASP A 291 -6.49 22.19 2.28
CA ASP A 291 -5.84 21.33 1.30
C ASP A 291 -6.09 19.83 1.57
N SER A 292 -7.08 19.48 2.40
CA SER A 292 -7.28 18.09 2.84
C SER A 292 -7.51 17.14 1.67
N TYR A 293 -6.91 15.95 1.78
CA TYR A 293 -7.03 14.92 0.73
C TYR A 293 -8.46 14.42 0.56
N TYR A 294 -9.30 14.47 1.60
CA TYR A 294 -10.68 14.02 1.54
C TYR A 294 -11.47 14.81 0.48
N SER A 295 -11.36 16.14 0.51
CA SER A 295 -12.07 17.02 -0.43
C SER A 295 -11.32 17.17 -1.75
N ARG A 296 -10.01 17.47 -1.73
CA ARG A 296 -9.26 17.76 -2.96
C ARG A 296 -9.13 16.59 -3.93
N ARG A 297 -9.18 15.36 -3.42
CA ARG A 297 -9.09 14.14 -4.24
C ARG A 297 -10.42 13.39 -4.28
N GLU A 298 -11.50 14.03 -3.84
CA GLU A 298 -12.85 13.47 -3.87
C GLU A 298 -12.90 12.06 -3.23
N LEU A 299 -12.12 11.80 -2.16
CA LEU A 299 -12.00 10.45 -1.59
C LEU A 299 -13.24 10.00 -0.82
N VAL A 300 -14.12 10.94 -0.48
CA VAL A 300 -15.30 10.71 0.35
C VAL A 300 -16.50 11.35 -0.34
N PRO A 301 -17.66 10.66 -0.39
CA PRO A 301 -18.90 11.26 -0.83
C PRO A 301 -19.19 12.58 -0.07
N PRO A 302 -19.64 13.66 -0.75
CA PRO A 302 -19.77 14.98 -0.13
C PRO A 302 -20.63 15.01 1.14
N ASP A 303 -21.67 14.19 1.21
CA ASP A 303 -22.58 14.11 2.35
C ASP A 303 -22.00 13.35 3.55
N LEU A 304 -20.95 12.53 3.36
CA LEU A 304 -20.23 11.84 4.44
C LEU A 304 -19.05 12.66 5.01
N MET A 305 -18.80 13.86 4.46
CA MET A 305 -17.73 14.73 4.94
C MET A 305 -17.96 15.21 6.37
N GLY A 306 -19.22 15.33 6.80
CA GLY A 306 -19.57 15.74 8.16
C GLY A 306 -19.01 14.78 9.21
N GLU A 307 -19.07 13.48 8.95
CA GLU A 307 -18.56 12.43 9.82
C GLU A 307 -17.04 12.39 9.82
N VAL A 308 -16.40 12.55 8.65
CA VAL A 308 -14.93 12.58 8.55
C VAL A 308 -14.34 13.73 9.37
N ARG A 309 -15.02 14.89 9.43
CA ARG A 309 -14.62 16.02 10.28
C ARG A 309 -14.61 15.71 11.78
N GLN A 310 -15.25 14.63 12.23
CA GLN A 310 -15.21 14.18 13.62
C GLN A 310 -13.96 13.34 13.96
N ALA A 311 -13.08 13.09 12.98
CA ALA A 311 -11.81 12.42 13.22
C ALA A 311 -10.91 13.26 14.15
N LYS A 312 -10.33 12.61 15.15
CA LYS A 312 -9.31 13.17 16.05
C LYS A 312 -7.95 12.66 15.62
N ILE A 313 -7.17 13.49 14.92
CA ILE A 313 -5.90 13.10 14.33
C ILE A 313 -4.75 13.87 14.99
N VAL A 314 -3.84 13.13 15.62
CA VAL A 314 -2.60 13.67 16.19
C VAL A 314 -1.44 13.25 15.29
N ILE A 315 -0.74 14.23 14.73
CA ILE A 315 0.46 14.01 13.89
C ILE A 315 1.68 14.48 14.68
N THR A 316 2.58 13.56 15.00
CA THR A 316 3.76 13.83 15.84
C THR A 316 5.02 13.22 15.24
N ASN A 317 6.18 13.70 15.68
CA ASN A 317 7.46 13.13 15.33
C ASN A 317 7.84 12.00 16.33
N TYR A 318 8.57 10.97 15.89
CA TYR A 318 8.95 9.88 16.80
C TYR A 318 9.81 10.33 17.99
N HIS A 319 10.57 11.43 17.86
CA HIS A 319 11.34 12.01 18.95
C HIS A 319 10.46 12.43 20.13
N ALA A 320 9.17 12.70 19.93
CA ALA A 320 8.24 13.03 21.01
C ALA A 320 8.04 11.88 22.00
N PHE A 321 8.38 10.63 21.61
CA PHE A 321 8.32 9.45 22.48
C PHE A 321 9.64 9.18 23.22
N LYS A 322 10.71 9.96 22.98
CA LYS A 322 11.94 9.84 23.77
C LYS A 322 11.62 10.19 25.23
N ARG A 323 12.11 9.33 26.15
CA ARG A 323 11.97 9.57 27.58
C ARG A 323 12.65 10.90 27.91
N ARG A 324 11.88 11.86 28.45
CA ARG A 324 12.46 13.12 28.93
C ARG A 324 13.24 12.84 30.21
N GLU A 325 14.45 13.36 30.30
CA GLU A 325 15.21 13.36 31.54
C GLU A 325 14.45 14.21 32.56
N ARG A 326 14.18 13.62 33.73
CA ARG A 326 13.60 14.34 34.86
C ARG A 326 14.77 14.88 35.65
N VAL A 327 15.01 16.19 35.58
CA VAL A 327 15.94 16.84 36.51
C VAL A 327 15.24 16.86 37.87
N GLU A 328 15.84 16.21 38.86
CA GLU A 328 15.40 16.35 40.26
C GLU A 328 15.66 17.79 40.69
N LEU A 329 14.59 18.54 40.94
CA LEU A 329 14.69 19.85 41.59
C LEU A 329 15.11 19.57 43.05
N SER A 330 16.30 20.05 43.42
CA SER A 330 16.82 19.94 44.79
C SER A 330 15.84 20.59 45.77
N LYS A 331 15.53 19.88 46.86
CA LYS A 331 14.59 20.28 47.91
C LYS A 331 15.11 21.44 48.75
#